data_AF-A0A6M0Q2A5-F1
#
_entry.id   AF-A0A6M0Q2A5-F1
#
_cell.length_a   1.000
_cell.length_b   1.000
_cell.length_c   1.000
_cell.angle_alpha   90.00
_cell.angle_beta   90.00
_cell.angle_gamma   90.00
#
_symmetry.space_group_name_H-M   'P 1'
#
loop_
_entity.id
_entity.type
_entity.pdbx_description
1 polymer ?
#
loop_
_entity_poly.entity_id
_entity_poly.type
_entity_poly.pdbx_seq_one_letter_code
_entity_poly.pdbx_strand_id
1 'polypeptide(L)'
;MRIQKREIPIHIRRLEALSRRLMKSHPAFHKVHENLLRQRAGYQGEKAIDYYLKYLPKEEYLVLHGLRLFDGVGYFQIDYLIISKSFILVIEVKNIFGTLLFDPEFNQCIRISQDKEEGFKDPILQVERQKNQLI
;
A
#
# COMPACT_ATOMS: atom_id res chain seq x y z
N MET A 1 -3.35 4.74 24.20
CA MET A 1 -3.66 3.65 23.23
C MET A 1 -2.49 3.57 22.22
N ARG A 2 -2.00 2.37 21.86
CA ARG A 2 -0.74 2.19 21.09
C ARG A 2 -1.01 2.15 19.60
N ILE A 3 -0.40 3.07 18.84
CA ILE A 3 -0.14 2.86 17.41
C ILE A 3 0.67 1.56 17.31
N GLN A 4 0.15 0.54 16.62
CA GLN A 4 0.96 -0.65 16.37
C GLN A 4 2.23 -0.22 15.63
N LYS A 5 3.40 -0.70 16.05
CA LYS A 5 4.64 -0.35 15.36
C LYS A 5 4.63 -1.08 14.01
N ARG A 6 4.71 -0.35 12.89
CA ARG A 6 4.89 -0.98 11.58
C ARG A 6 6.22 -1.73 11.57
N GLU A 7 6.15 -3.03 11.30
CA GLU A 7 7.31 -3.88 11.09
C GLU A 7 7.50 -4.17 9.61
N ILE A 8 8.73 -4.46 9.20
CA ILE A 8 9.02 -4.93 7.85
C ILE A 8 8.29 -6.27 7.65
N PRO A 9 7.37 -6.36 6.67
CA PRO A 9 6.63 -7.59 6.41
C PRO A 9 7.54 -8.79 6.12
N ILE A 10 7.10 -9.99 6.52
CA ILE A 10 7.90 -11.21 6.38
C ILE A 10 8.26 -11.53 4.92
N HIS A 11 7.39 -11.21 3.96
CA HIS A 11 7.67 -11.45 2.54
C HIS A 11 8.81 -10.58 2.03
N ILE A 12 8.95 -9.35 2.52
CA ILE A 12 10.09 -8.49 2.21
C ILE A 12 11.36 -9.11 2.78
N ARG A 13 11.35 -9.55 4.05
CA ARG A 13 12.50 -10.23 4.66
C ARG A 13 12.91 -11.50 3.90
N ARG A 14 11.94 -12.27 3.40
CA ARG A 14 12.18 -13.44 2.55
C ARG A 14 12.85 -13.04 1.23
N LEU A 15 12.38 -11.98 0.57
CA LEU A 15 12.99 -11.45 -0.65
C LEU A 15 14.41 -10.92 -0.41
N GLU A 16 14.66 -10.26 0.72
CA GLU A 16 16.01 -9.81 1.14
C GLU A 16 16.95 -10.99 1.34
N ALA A 17 16.50 -12.03 2.04
CA ALA A 17 17.29 -13.24 2.23
C ALA A 17 17.58 -13.94 0.90
N LEU A 18 16.59 -14.04 0.02
CA LEU A 18 16.73 -14.66 -1.30
C LEU A 18 17.67 -13.85 -2.21
N SER A 19 17.52 -12.53 -2.26
CA SER A 19 18.39 -11.63 -3.04
C SER A 19 19.85 -11.67 -2.58
N ARG A 20 20.12 -11.87 -1.28
CA ARG A 20 21.48 -12.05 -0.76
C ARG A 20 22.12 -13.39 -1.13
N ARG A 21 21.31 -14.43 -1.34
CA ARG A 21 21.77 -15.80 -1.60
C ARG A 21 21.88 -16.12 -3.09
N LEU A 22 21.11 -15.46 -3.93
CA LEU A 22 21.16 -15.64 -5.37
C LEU A 22 22.43 -15.00 -5.96
N MET A 23 23.17 -15.79 -6.74
CA MET A 23 24.25 -15.27 -7.58
C MET A 23 23.67 -14.37 -8.67
N LYS A 24 24.40 -13.32 -9.06
CA LYS A 24 23.96 -12.39 -10.12
C LYS A 24 23.73 -13.07 -11.47
N SER A 25 24.45 -14.16 -11.75
CA SER A 25 24.31 -14.98 -12.96
C SER A 25 23.07 -15.88 -12.95
N HIS A 26 22.40 -16.05 -11.82
CA HIS A 26 21.24 -16.92 -11.73
C HIS A 26 20.06 -16.30 -12.52
N PRO A 27 19.34 -17.06 -13.37
CA PRO A 27 18.27 -16.52 -14.22
C PRO A 27 17.17 -15.77 -13.45
N ALA A 28 16.87 -16.20 -12.22
CA ALA A 28 15.87 -15.57 -11.36
C ALA A 28 16.35 -14.31 -10.62
N PHE A 29 17.64 -13.96 -10.68
CA PHE A 29 18.21 -12.86 -9.87
C PHE A 29 17.51 -11.53 -10.14
N HIS A 30 17.37 -11.14 -11.41
CA HIS A 30 16.73 -9.88 -11.81
C HIS A 30 15.28 -9.82 -11.31
N LYS A 31 14.49 -10.88 -11.53
CA LYS A 31 13.09 -10.96 -11.06
C LYS A 31 12.96 -10.80 -9.55
N VAL A 32 13.82 -11.46 -8.78
CA VAL A 32 13.82 -11.36 -7.31
C VAL A 32 14.22 -9.95 -6.86
N HIS A 33 15.26 -9.40 -7.47
CA HIS A 33 15.77 -8.09 -7.11
C HIS A 33 14.75 -6.97 -7.42
N GLU A 34 14.14 -6.98 -8.60
CA GLU A 34 13.08 -6.05 -8.97
C GLU A 34 11.87 -6.16 -8.04
N ASN A 35 11.45 -7.37 -7.68
CA ASN A 35 10.37 -7.57 -6.74
C ASN A 35 10.74 -7.01 -5.35
N LEU A 36 11.96 -7.26 -4.87
CA LEU A 36 12.44 -6.69 -3.60
C LEU A 36 12.40 -5.15 -3.62
N LEU A 37 12.89 -4.52 -4.69
CA LEU A 37 12.86 -3.06 -4.84
C LEU A 37 11.43 -2.53 -4.83
N ARG A 38 10.51 -3.17 -5.57
CA ARG A 38 9.09 -2.80 -5.61
C ARG A 38 8.44 -2.89 -4.23
N GLN A 39 8.64 -4.01 -3.53
CA GLN A 39 8.05 -4.21 -2.20
C GLN A 39 8.61 -3.24 -1.16
N ARG A 40 9.92 -2.96 -1.21
CA ARG A 40 10.53 -1.95 -0.34
C ARG A 40 10.01 -0.55 -0.65
N ALA A 41 9.81 -0.20 -1.92
CA ALA A 41 9.24 1.09 -2.29
C ALA A 41 7.82 1.25 -1.72
N GLY A 42 6.98 0.22 -1.80
CA GLY A 42 5.65 0.20 -1.18
C GLY A 42 5.72 0.42 0.33
N TYR A 43 6.52 -0.40 1.03
CA TYR A 43 6.73 -0.27 2.47
C TYR A 43 7.22 1.12 2.90
N GLN A 44 8.14 1.73 2.12
CA GLN A 44 8.66 3.06 2.42
C GLN A 44 7.60 4.14 2.19
N GLY A 45 6.75 3.99 1.18
CA GLY A 45 5.60 4.86 0.97
C GLY A 45 4.65 4.84 2.16
N GLU A 46 4.28 3.65 2.60
CA GLU A 46 3.44 3.53 3.80
C GLU A 46 4.15 4.10 5.04
N LYS A 47 5.43 3.78 5.25
CA LYS A 47 6.20 4.29 6.40
C LYS A 47 6.31 5.81 6.42
N ALA A 48 6.29 6.47 5.26
CA ALA A 48 6.27 7.94 5.18
C ALA A 48 4.97 8.51 5.78
N ILE A 49 3.84 7.85 5.55
CA ILE A 49 2.54 8.26 6.12
C ILE A 49 2.53 8.12 7.65
N ASP A 50 3.19 7.09 8.20
CA ASP A 50 3.33 6.91 9.67
C ASP A 50 3.94 8.13 10.37
N TYR A 51 4.79 8.91 9.71
CA TYR A 51 5.36 10.12 10.28
C TYR A 51 4.27 11.17 10.54
N TYR A 52 3.42 11.43 9.55
CA TYR A 52 2.34 12.42 9.66
C TYR A 52 1.26 11.98 10.65
N LEU A 53 0.91 10.69 10.67
CA LEU A 53 -0.11 10.17 11.58
C LEU A 53 0.27 10.24 13.06
N LYS A 54 1.56 10.37 13.40
CA LYS A 54 2.00 10.58 14.79
C LYS A 54 1.57 11.91 15.38
N TYR A 55 1.26 12.89 14.54
CA TYR A 55 0.82 14.23 14.97
C TYR A 55 -0.67 14.29 15.29
N LEU A 56 -1.44 13.23 15.00
CA LEU A 56 -2.85 13.17 15.39
C LEU A 56 -2.98 12.96 16.92
N PRO A 57 -3.87 13.72 17.60
CA PRO A 57 -4.16 13.52 19.01
C PRO A 57 -4.67 12.09 19.28
N LYS A 58 -3.96 11.33 20.11
CA LYS A 58 -4.22 9.89 20.33
C LYS A 58 -5.49 9.63 21.13
N GLU A 59 -5.99 10.66 21.81
CA GLU A 59 -7.21 10.67 22.60
C GLU A 59 -8.45 10.85 21.71
N GLU A 60 -8.26 11.43 20.53
CA GLU A 60 -9.34 11.72 19.56
C GLU A 60 -9.38 10.73 18.39
N TYR A 61 -8.22 10.23 17.99
CA TYR A 61 -8.06 9.39 16.81
C TYR A 61 -7.48 8.01 17.14
N LEU A 62 -8.19 6.96 16.72
CA LEU A 62 -7.68 5.60 16.65
C LEU A 62 -7.15 5.36 15.24
N VAL A 63 -5.85 5.08 15.13
CA VAL A 63 -5.19 4.78 13.86
C VAL A 63 -4.82 3.29 13.82
N LEU A 64 -5.42 2.56 12.88
CA LEU A 64 -5.10 1.17 12.57
C LEU A 64 -4.40 1.12 11.20
N HIS A 65 -3.45 0.20 11.03
CA HIS A 65 -2.78 -0.01 9.73
C HIS A 65 -2.71 -1.50 9.38
N GLY A 66 -2.63 -1.79 8.08
CA GLY A 66 -2.56 -3.16 7.57
C GLY A 66 -3.74 -4.04 8.00
N LEU A 67 -4.92 -3.45 8.11
CA LEU A 67 -6.11 -4.12 8.64
C LEU A 67 -6.66 -5.06 7.57
N ARG A 68 -6.79 -6.35 7.90
CA ARG A 68 -7.40 -7.36 7.03
C ARG A 68 -8.73 -7.82 7.61
N LEU A 69 -9.81 -7.55 6.89
CA LEU A 69 -11.20 -7.81 7.32
C LEU A 69 -11.87 -8.80 6.38
N PHE A 70 -12.92 -9.47 6.88
CA PHE A 70 -13.80 -10.34 6.10
C PHE A 70 -15.18 -9.68 5.99
N ASP A 71 -15.67 -9.48 4.77
CA ASP A 71 -16.97 -8.82 4.50
C ASP A 71 -18.15 -9.81 4.37
N GLY A 72 -17.93 -11.08 4.70
CA GLY A 72 -18.91 -12.16 4.50
C GLY A 72 -18.74 -12.91 3.16
N VAL A 73 -18.03 -12.32 2.19
CA VAL A 73 -17.74 -12.93 0.88
C VAL A 73 -16.25 -13.21 0.73
N GLY A 74 -15.41 -12.25 1.10
CA GLY A 74 -13.97 -12.31 0.90
C GLY A 74 -13.21 -11.46 1.91
N TYR A 75 -11.89 -11.65 1.90
CA TYR A 75 -11.01 -10.80 2.69
C TYR A 75 -10.55 -9.60 1.87
N PHE A 76 -10.61 -8.42 2.48
CA PHE A 76 -10.05 -7.19 1.95
C PHE A 76 -9.06 -6.59 2.95
N GLN A 77 -8.16 -5.75 2.44
CA GLN A 77 -7.16 -5.07 3.24
C GLN A 77 -7.33 -3.57 3.12
N ILE A 78 -7.18 -2.87 4.24
CA ILE A 78 -7.12 -1.41 4.34
C ILE A 78 -5.72 -1.05 4.84
N ASP A 79 -5.02 -0.18 4.09
CA ASP A 79 -3.68 0.26 4.48
C ASP A 79 -3.72 1.05 5.78
N TYR A 80 -4.63 2.03 5.88
CA TYR A 80 -4.94 2.71 7.14
C TYR A 80 -6.43 2.97 7.33
N LEU A 81 -6.87 2.76 8.57
CA LEU A 81 -8.19 3.14 9.05
C LEU A 81 -8.03 4.10 10.22
N ILE A 82 -8.50 5.33 10.05
CA ILE A 82 -8.52 6.35 11.11
C ILE A 82 -9.97 6.50 11.58
N ILE A 83 -10.19 6.29 12.86
CA ILE A 83 -11.51 6.34 13.50
C ILE A 83 -11.50 7.49 14.51
N SER A 84 -12.49 8.36 14.41
CA SER A 84 -12.79 9.39 15.41
C SER A 84 -14.25 9.27 15.85
N LYS A 85 -14.68 10.13 16.77
CA LYS A 85 -16.10 10.22 17.17
C LYS A 85 -17.02 10.74 16.05
N SER A 86 -16.45 11.41 15.05
CA SER A 86 -17.22 12.13 14.02
C SER A 86 -17.15 11.47 12.65
N PHE A 87 -16.08 10.71 12.36
CA PHE A 87 -15.88 10.09 11.06
C PHE A 87 -14.96 8.87 11.13
N ILE A 88 -15.04 8.06 10.06
CA ILE A 88 -14.09 7.01 9.74
C ILE A 88 -13.44 7.38 8.41
N LEU A 89 -12.10 7.36 8.35
CA LEU A 89 -11.32 7.67 7.17
C LEU A 89 -10.50 6.46 6.74
N VAL A 90 -10.70 6.02 5.51
CA VAL A 90 -9.89 5.00 4.83
C VAL A 90 -8.80 5.72 4.04
N ILE A 91 -7.55 5.30 4.20
CA ILE A 91 -6.43 5.80 3.39
C ILE A 91 -5.76 4.61 2.72
N GLU A 92 -5.62 4.68 1.41
CA GLU A 92 -4.82 3.77 0.58
C GLU A 92 -3.53 4.48 0.19
N VAL A 93 -2.39 3.81 0.31
CA VAL A 93 -1.09 4.41 0.03
C VAL A 93 -0.51 3.82 -1.26
N LYS A 94 -0.38 4.67 -2.27
CA LYS A 94 0.30 4.32 -3.53
C LYS A 94 1.59 5.12 -3.67
N ASN A 95 2.72 4.42 -3.65
CA ASN A 95 4.01 5.03 -3.97
C ASN A 95 4.34 4.79 -5.45
N ILE A 96 3.97 5.75 -6.31
CA ILE A 96 4.10 5.63 -7.77
C ILE A 96 4.92 6.80 -8.31
N PHE A 97 5.96 6.47 -9.07
CA PHE A 97 6.75 7.45 -9.82
C PHE A 97 6.14 7.75 -11.18
N GLY A 98 6.27 8.99 -11.65
CA GLY A 98 5.75 9.44 -12.94
C GLY A 98 4.46 10.25 -12.80
N THR A 99 3.88 10.61 -13.94
CA THR A 99 2.61 11.33 -13.99
C THR A 99 1.46 10.33 -13.94
N LEU A 100 0.48 10.60 -13.08
CA LEU A 100 -0.74 9.80 -12.98
C LEU A 100 -1.89 10.52 -13.65
N LEU A 101 -2.57 9.84 -14.56
CA LEU A 101 -3.82 10.26 -15.16
C LEU A 101 -4.92 9.32 -14.67
N PHE A 102 -5.98 9.89 -14.11
CA PHE A 102 -7.16 9.14 -13.69
C PHE A 102 -8.17 9.18 -14.83
N ASP A 103 -8.55 8.01 -15.31
CA ASP A 103 -9.43 7.83 -16.46
C ASP A 103 -10.74 7.17 -15.97
N PRO A 104 -11.76 8.00 -15.65
CA PRO A 104 -13.03 7.52 -15.13
C PRO A 104 -13.88 6.82 -16.19
N GLU A 105 -13.62 7.02 -17.48
CA GLU A 105 -14.36 6.36 -18.56
C GLU A 105 -14.06 4.86 -18.57
N PHE A 106 -12.78 4.51 -18.43
CA PHE A 106 -12.31 3.12 -18.42
C PHE A 106 -12.05 2.57 -17.02
N ASN A 107 -12.33 3.35 -15.96
CA ASN A 107 -12.12 2.95 -14.56
C ASN A 107 -10.67 2.51 -14.28
N GLN A 108 -9.71 3.24 -14.85
CA GLN A 108 -8.28 2.94 -14.77
C GLN A 108 -7.46 4.16 -14.36
N CYS A 109 -6.24 3.90 -13.89
CA CYS A 109 -5.22 4.91 -13.73
C CYS A 109 -4.09 4.62 -14.71
N ILE A 110 -3.68 5.63 -15.47
CA ILE A 110 -2.58 5.56 -16.43
C ILE A 110 -1.36 6.22 -15.81
N ARG A 111 -0.25 5.50 -15.74
CA ARG A 111 1.05 6.06 -15.37
C ARG A 111 1.86 6.34 -16.62
N ILE A 112 2.36 7.57 -16.73
CA ILE A 112 3.32 7.98 -17.75
C ILE A 112 4.69 8.14 -17.09
N SER A 113 5.68 7.38 -17.55
CA SER A 113 7.07 7.49 -17.11
C SER A 113 8.04 7.12 -18.22
N GLN A 114 9.05 7.96 -18.49
CA GLN A 114 10.10 7.70 -19.50
C GLN A 114 9.52 7.22 -20.84
N ASP A 115 8.53 7.97 -21.36
CA ASP A 115 7.83 7.71 -22.62
C ASP A 115 7.07 6.37 -22.71
N LYS A 116 6.85 5.71 -21.57
CA LYS A 116 5.99 4.54 -21.45
C LYS A 116 4.71 4.87 -20.70
N GLU A 117 3.60 4.42 -21.25
CA GLU A 117 2.30 4.44 -20.62
C GLU A 117 1.94 3.05 -20.11
N GLU A 118 1.48 2.98 -18.86
CA GLU A 118 1.01 1.74 -18.25
C GLU A 118 -0.33 1.99 -17.55
N GLY A 119 -1.37 1.27 -17.97
CA GLY A 119 -2.66 1.26 -17.30
C GLY A 119 -2.67 0.27 -16.13
N PHE A 120 -3.23 0.67 -15.01
CA PHE A 120 -3.48 -0.19 -13.85
C PHE A 120 -4.82 0.16 -13.20
N LYS A 121 -5.27 -0.69 -12.27
CA LYS A 121 -6.55 -0.51 -11.58
C LYS A 121 -6.61 0.86 -10.91
N ASP A 122 -7.72 1.55 -11.08
CA ASP A 122 -7.95 2.85 -10.44
C ASP A 122 -7.94 2.71 -8.90
N PRO A 123 -6.98 3.37 -8.21
CA PRO A 123 -6.92 3.33 -6.75
C PRO A 123 -8.10 4.05 -6.08
N ILE A 124 -8.77 5.00 -6.76
CA ILE A 124 -9.96 5.67 -6.22
C ILE A 124 -11.10 4.65 -6.08
N LEU A 125 -11.36 3.87 -7.12
CA LEU A 125 -12.35 2.79 -7.08
C LEU A 125 -11.98 1.66 -6.12
N GLN A 126 -10.68 1.50 -5.81
CA GLN A 126 -10.25 0.57 -4.77
C GLN A 126 -10.70 1.06 -3.38
N VAL A 127 -10.47 2.34 -3.06
CA VAL A 127 -10.89 2.94 -1.78
C VAL A 127 -12.40 2.97 -1.65
N GLU A 128 -13.12 3.31 -2.72
CA GLU A 128 -14.59 3.31 -2.72
C GLU A 128 -15.16 1.90 -2.46
N ARG A 129 -14.53 0.86 -3.02
CA ARG A 129 -14.88 -0.54 -2.68
C ARG A 129 -14.59 -0.88 -1.23
N GLN A 130 -13.41 -0.54 -0.72
CA GLN A 130 -13.05 -0.79 0.69
C GLN A 130 -14.01 -0.09 1.65
N LYS A 131 -14.44 1.15 1.32
CA LYS A 131 -15.46 1.88 2.08
C LYS A 131 -16.78 1.12 2.14
N ASN A 132 -17.25 0.62 1.00
CA ASN A 132 -18.50 -0.15 0.93
C ASN A 132 -18.39 -1.52 1.62
N GLN A 133 -17.20 -2.13 1.66
CA GLN A 133 -16.98 -3.40 2.38
C GLN A 133 -16.87 -3.24 3.89
N LEU A 134 -16.62 -2.03 4.38
CA LEU A 134 -16.47 -1.74 5.80
C LEU A 134 -17.81 -1.46 6.50
N ILE A 135 -18.83 -1.04 5.74
CA ILE A 135 -20.18 -0.67 6.20
C ILE A 135 -21.12 -1.86 6.00
#